data_AF-D3VA62-F1
#
_entry.id   AF-D3VA62-F1
#
_cell.length_a   1.000
_cell.length_b   1.000
_cell.length_c   1.000
_cell.angle_alpha   90.00
_cell.angle_beta   90.00
_cell.angle_gamma   90.00
#
_symmetry.space_group_name_H-M   'P 1'
#
loop_
_entity.id
_entity.type
_entity.pdbx_description
1 polymer ?
#
loop_
_entity_poly.entity_id
_entity_poly.type
_entity_poly.pdbx_seq_one_letter_code
_entity_poly.pdbx_strand_id
1 'polypeptide(L)'
;MAEWCTNQLEITGKSVCLDVMQQWVCGEEVPRYRQAVLQSLRLFLAGCAGILKPTKPQTYTPYPALVRGTAVPTAQYLAFEQWLLLLQNNVPLNTDNIKRIDNLYRQSGLSLMHWDKVPEAARDIIARLLTRQYTDWFGMVGWSDTPDIGACWDKLNAYPQAAQPCDMLMIMSTNLATEINGNSTLLKGIATTAQFYGEQYGMEWPFGHHVRWERRNVSSLTVRFDSPWAPPSAELMGELSAMFDCEIRHWYSEASGQLKGYDCYDQGEHVDSGHGQSGRENRPALYLVTGEQAETALALPAIAVGQ
;
A
#
# COMPACT_ATOMS: atom_id res chain seq x y z
N MET A 1 15.95 10.12 -16.64
CA MET A 1 15.73 10.11 -15.17
C MET A 1 14.24 9.98 -14.96
N ALA A 2 13.79 9.13 -14.04
CA ALA A 2 12.37 9.11 -13.68
C ALA A 2 12.01 10.49 -13.11
N GLU A 3 10.93 11.09 -13.62
CA GLU A 3 10.40 12.32 -13.05
C GLU A 3 9.68 11.97 -11.75
N TRP A 4 10.02 12.69 -10.68
CA TRP A 4 9.40 12.54 -9.37
C TRP A 4 8.36 13.62 -9.19
N CYS A 5 7.19 13.22 -8.69
CA CYS A 5 6.14 14.12 -8.24
C CYS A 5 6.35 14.37 -6.74
N THR A 6 6.57 15.62 -6.35
CA THR A 6 6.63 16.01 -4.94
C THR A 6 5.24 16.30 -4.45
N ASN A 7 4.84 15.60 -3.39
CA ASN A 7 3.55 15.74 -2.71
C ASN A 7 3.76 16.45 -1.37
N GLN A 8 2.88 17.38 -1.04
CA GLN A 8 2.78 18.02 0.27
C GLN A 8 1.34 17.91 0.76
N LEU A 9 1.17 17.30 1.93
CA LEU A 9 -0.08 17.20 2.64
C LEU A 9 -0.06 18.17 3.83
N GLU A 10 -1.03 19.06 3.92
CA GLU A 10 -1.35 19.77 5.15
C GLU A 10 -2.63 19.15 5.72
N ILE A 11 -2.49 18.51 6.87
CA ILE A 11 -3.54 17.69 7.47
C ILE A 11 -4.01 18.37 8.75
N THR A 12 -5.32 18.43 8.94
CA THR A 12 -6.00 18.98 10.11
C THR A 12 -6.98 17.95 10.66
N GLY A 13 -7.03 17.78 11.98
CA GLY A 13 -7.84 16.73 12.58
C GLY A 13 -7.65 16.58 14.08
N LYS A 14 -8.31 15.56 14.66
CA LYS A 14 -8.20 15.23 16.09
C LYS A 14 -6.79 14.73 16.40
N SER A 15 -6.21 15.17 17.53
CA SER A 15 -4.84 14.79 17.93
C SER A 15 -4.61 13.29 17.85
N VAL A 16 -5.50 12.50 18.45
CA VAL A 16 -5.36 11.04 18.51
C VAL A 16 -5.34 10.38 17.13
N CYS A 17 -6.11 10.89 16.17
CA CYS A 17 -6.12 10.33 14.81
C CYS A 17 -4.84 10.70 14.07
N LEU A 18 -4.35 11.93 14.26
CA LEU A 18 -3.09 12.38 13.67
C LEU A 18 -1.87 11.70 14.29
N ASP A 19 -1.95 11.26 15.54
CA ASP A 19 -0.90 10.44 16.17
C ASP A 19 -0.81 9.06 15.51
N VAL A 20 -1.95 8.43 15.19
CA VAL A 20 -1.99 7.17 14.40
C VAL A 20 -1.52 7.42 12.97
N MET A 21 -1.96 8.51 12.32
CA MET A 21 -1.50 8.87 10.98
C MET A 21 0.02 9.09 10.95
N GLN A 22 0.60 9.69 11.99
CA GLN A 22 2.05 9.87 12.09
C GLN A 22 2.79 8.52 12.19
N GLN A 23 2.22 7.52 12.88
CA GLN A 23 2.77 6.15 12.90
C GLN A 23 2.78 5.54 11.49
N TRP A 24 1.71 5.72 10.72
CA TRP A 24 1.65 5.32 9.31
C TRP A 24 2.68 6.06 8.44
N VAL A 25 2.82 7.38 8.60
CA VAL A 25 3.83 8.19 7.89
C VAL A 25 5.25 7.69 8.19
N CYS A 26 5.52 7.28 9.43
CA CYS A 26 6.83 6.78 9.85
C CYS A 26 7.06 5.29 9.54
N GLY A 27 6.03 4.54 9.14
CA GLY A 27 6.11 3.09 8.92
C GLY A 27 6.24 2.29 10.22
N GLU A 28 5.76 2.81 11.34
CA GLU A 28 5.88 2.16 12.66
C GLU A 28 4.91 0.99 12.85
N GLU A 29 3.89 0.89 11.99
CA GLU A 29 2.89 -0.16 12.05
C GLU A 29 3.36 -1.46 11.42
N VAL A 30 2.84 -2.60 11.91
CA VAL A 30 3.11 -3.92 11.36
C VAL A 30 2.23 -4.16 10.11
N PRO A 31 2.80 -4.34 8.91
CA PRO A 31 2.02 -4.51 7.68
C PRO A 31 1.49 -5.94 7.59
N ARG A 32 0.35 -6.21 8.24
CA ARG A 32 -0.24 -7.57 8.33
C ARG A 32 -0.62 -8.15 6.96
N TYR A 33 -0.92 -7.32 5.96
CA TYR A 33 -1.14 -7.80 4.60
C TYR A 33 0.10 -8.51 4.06
N ARG A 34 1.31 -8.01 4.37
CA ARG A 34 2.57 -8.62 3.92
C ARG A 34 2.80 -9.98 4.57
N GLN A 35 2.43 -10.14 5.84
CA GLN A 35 2.41 -11.47 6.47
C GLN A 35 1.49 -12.43 5.71
N ALA A 36 0.27 -12.02 5.37
CA ALA A 36 -0.66 -12.86 4.62
C ALA A 36 -0.12 -13.24 3.22
N VAL A 37 0.56 -12.33 2.53
CA VAL A 37 1.26 -12.61 1.27
C VAL A 37 2.33 -13.67 1.47
N LEU A 38 3.24 -13.49 2.43
CA LEU A 38 4.35 -14.42 2.69
C LEU A 38 3.86 -15.83 3.08
N GLN A 39 2.82 -15.90 3.91
CA GLN A 39 2.15 -17.16 4.26
C GLN A 39 1.54 -17.84 3.03
N SER A 40 0.90 -17.05 2.16
CA SER A 40 0.29 -17.53 0.92
C SER A 40 1.33 -17.97 -0.10
N LEU A 41 2.50 -17.35 -0.16
CA LEU A 41 3.62 -17.83 -0.98
C LEU A 41 4.08 -19.21 -0.53
N ARG A 42 4.18 -19.47 0.78
CA ARG A 42 4.51 -20.81 1.30
C ARG A 42 3.42 -21.84 0.97
N LEU A 43 2.14 -21.48 1.09
CA LEU A 43 1.01 -22.33 0.70
C LEU A 43 1.05 -22.65 -0.81
N PHE A 44 1.31 -21.63 -1.64
CA PHE A 44 1.45 -21.77 -3.08
C PHE A 44 2.59 -22.73 -3.44
N LEU A 45 3.78 -22.50 -2.88
CA LEU A 45 4.95 -23.36 -3.10
C LEU A 45 4.69 -24.80 -2.66
N ALA A 46 4.11 -25.00 -1.47
CA ALA A 46 3.76 -26.33 -0.97
C ALA A 46 2.72 -27.04 -1.84
N GLY A 47 1.74 -26.31 -2.38
CA GLY A 47 0.78 -26.82 -3.34
C GLY A 47 1.43 -27.24 -4.65
N CYS A 48 2.25 -26.37 -5.25
CA CYS A 48 2.98 -26.68 -6.49
C CYS A 48 3.92 -27.88 -6.34
N ALA A 49 4.52 -28.05 -5.16
CA ALA A 49 5.42 -29.15 -4.84
C ALA A 49 4.68 -30.45 -4.47
N GLY A 50 3.35 -30.42 -4.39
CA GLY A 50 2.52 -31.57 -4.02
C GLY A 50 2.61 -31.98 -2.55
N ILE A 51 3.14 -31.11 -1.69
CA ILE A 51 3.12 -31.28 -0.23
C ILE A 51 1.69 -31.07 0.29
N LEU A 52 1.01 -30.05 -0.26
CA LEU A 52 -0.41 -29.81 -0.06
C LEU A 52 -1.16 -30.15 -1.34
N LYS A 53 -2.33 -30.79 -1.20
CA LYS A 53 -3.18 -31.21 -2.31
C LYS A 53 -4.64 -30.92 -1.99
N PRO A 54 -5.46 -30.58 -3.01
CA PRO A 54 -6.91 -30.51 -2.84
C PRO A 54 -7.50 -31.86 -2.39
N THR A 55 -8.64 -31.84 -1.71
CA THR A 55 -9.34 -33.08 -1.34
C THR A 55 -10.23 -33.61 -2.48
N LYS A 56 -10.61 -32.74 -3.40
CA LYS A 56 -11.42 -33.05 -4.59
C LYS A 56 -10.71 -32.60 -5.87
N PRO A 57 -11.01 -33.21 -7.03
CA PRO A 57 -10.51 -32.73 -8.31
C PRO A 57 -10.96 -31.29 -8.54
N GLN A 58 -10.01 -30.39 -8.79
CA GLN A 58 -10.25 -28.98 -9.04
C GLN A 58 -9.36 -28.48 -10.16
N THR A 59 -9.75 -27.36 -10.76
CA THR A 59 -8.96 -26.66 -11.78
C THR A 59 -8.52 -25.30 -11.26
N TYR A 60 -7.28 -24.93 -11.58
CA TYR A 60 -6.77 -23.58 -11.36
C TYR A 60 -6.09 -23.12 -12.64
N THR A 61 -6.87 -22.52 -13.54
CA THR A 61 -6.43 -22.10 -14.88
C THR A 61 -5.19 -21.20 -14.87
N PRO A 62 -5.04 -20.23 -13.94
CA PRO A 62 -3.86 -19.36 -13.91
C PRO A 62 -2.55 -20.12 -13.68
N TYR A 63 -2.58 -21.21 -12.91
CA TYR A 63 -1.40 -22.05 -12.66
C TYR A 63 -1.78 -23.53 -12.40
N PRO A 64 -2.04 -24.34 -13.45
CA PRO A 64 -2.60 -25.69 -13.28
C PRO A 64 -1.73 -26.63 -12.44
N ALA A 65 -0.42 -26.36 -12.35
CA ALA A 65 0.48 -27.16 -11.56
C ALA A 65 0.25 -27.05 -10.04
N LEU A 66 -0.51 -26.07 -9.56
CA LEU A 66 -0.86 -25.89 -8.14
C LEU A 66 -1.80 -26.99 -7.61
N VAL A 67 -2.62 -27.59 -8.47
CA VAL A 67 -3.72 -28.49 -8.07
C VAL A 67 -3.52 -29.93 -8.57
N ARG A 68 -2.27 -30.39 -8.63
CA ARG A 68 -1.95 -31.73 -9.14
C ARG A 68 -2.35 -32.83 -8.15
N GLY A 69 -3.37 -33.60 -8.54
CA GLY A 69 -3.83 -34.77 -7.79
C GLY A 69 -4.72 -34.41 -6.61
N THR A 70 -5.12 -35.42 -5.85
CA THR A 70 -5.99 -35.29 -4.68
C THR A 70 -5.41 -36.02 -3.47
N ALA A 71 -5.84 -35.64 -2.28
CA ALA A 71 -5.51 -36.31 -1.04
C ALA A 71 -6.77 -36.61 -0.20
N VAL A 72 -6.65 -37.55 0.72
CA VAL A 72 -7.71 -37.86 1.69
C VAL A 72 -7.98 -36.62 2.56
N PRO A 73 -9.24 -36.28 2.86
CA PRO A 73 -9.55 -35.12 3.68
C PRO A 73 -8.90 -35.19 5.07
N THR A 74 -7.97 -34.27 5.33
CA THR A 74 -7.39 -33.99 6.66
C THR A 74 -7.51 -32.49 6.92
N ALA A 75 -7.34 -32.04 8.17
CA ALA A 75 -7.36 -30.62 8.49
C ALA A 75 -6.36 -29.80 7.63
N GLN A 76 -5.18 -30.37 7.37
CA GLN A 76 -4.15 -29.76 6.53
C GLN A 76 -4.61 -29.56 5.08
N TYR A 77 -5.18 -30.59 4.45
CA TYR A 77 -5.62 -30.52 3.06
C TYR A 77 -6.91 -29.72 2.89
N LEU A 78 -7.80 -29.75 3.89
CA LEU A 78 -8.99 -28.89 3.92
C LEU A 78 -8.62 -27.41 4.07
N ALA A 79 -7.61 -27.08 4.88
CA ALA A 79 -7.12 -25.71 4.99
C ALA A 79 -6.53 -25.21 3.66
N PHE A 80 -5.75 -26.05 2.97
CA PHE A 80 -5.24 -25.73 1.64
C PHE A 80 -6.36 -25.52 0.62
N GLU A 81 -7.37 -26.39 0.62
CA GLU A 81 -8.54 -26.27 -0.27
C GLU A 81 -9.31 -24.96 -0.02
N GLN A 82 -9.48 -24.55 1.24
CA GLN A 82 -10.11 -23.27 1.57
C GLN A 82 -9.24 -22.07 1.17
N TRP A 83 -7.91 -22.14 1.31
CA TRP A 83 -7.01 -21.10 0.84
C TRP A 83 -7.03 -20.99 -0.70
N LEU A 84 -7.12 -22.12 -1.40
CA LEU A 84 -7.22 -22.14 -2.85
C LEU A 84 -8.46 -21.39 -3.36
N LEU A 85 -9.58 -21.47 -2.64
CA LEU A 85 -10.79 -20.67 -2.95
C LEU A 85 -10.53 -19.15 -2.80
N LEU A 86 -9.75 -18.74 -1.80
CA LEU A 86 -9.36 -17.33 -1.65
C LEU A 86 -8.48 -16.87 -2.82
N LEU A 87 -7.55 -17.72 -3.24
CA LEU A 87 -6.67 -17.45 -4.37
C LEU A 87 -7.45 -17.38 -5.69
N GLN A 88 -8.39 -18.30 -5.91
CA GLN A 88 -9.25 -18.34 -7.10
C GLN A 88 -10.11 -17.09 -7.22
N ASN A 89 -10.64 -16.59 -6.10
CA ASN A 89 -11.46 -15.39 -6.07
C ASN A 89 -10.65 -14.09 -6.05
N ASN A 90 -9.31 -14.17 -6.08
CA ASN A 90 -8.39 -13.03 -5.96
C ASN A 90 -8.80 -12.05 -4.84
N VAL A 91 -9.09 -12.57 -3.65
CA VAL A 91 -9.73 -11.77 -2.58
C VAL A 91 -8.87 -10.57 -2.15
N PRO A 92 -9.49 -9.45 -1.75
CA PRO A 92 -8.77 -8.33 -1.15
C PRO A 92 -8.16 -8.73 0.19
N LEU A 93 -6.94 -8.28 0.46
CA LEU A 93 -6.22 -8.49 1.71
C LEU A 93 -6.67 -7.50 2.78
N ASN A 94 -7.97 -7.47 3.06
CA ASN A 94 -8.55 -6.76 4.17
C ASN A 94 -8.34 -7.51 5.51
N THR A 95 -8.70 -6.88 6.62
CA THR A 95 -8.54 -7.44 7.97
C THR A 95 -9.12 -8.85 8.15
N ASP A 96 -10.27 -9.13 7.53
CA ASP A 96 -10.94 -10.44 7.69
C ASP A 96 -10.24 -11.53 6.87
N ASN A 97 -9.90 -11.24 5.62
CA ASN A 97 -9.18 -12.18 4.76
C ASN A 97 -7.76 -12.43 5.26
N ILE A 98 -7.07 -11.43 5.80
CA ILE A 98 -5.76 -11.59 6.46
C ILE A 98 -5.86 -12.59 7.61
N LYS A 99 -6.82 -12.39 8.53
CA LYS A 99 -7.03 -13.33 9.67
C LYS A 99 -7.39 -14.72 9.18
N ARG A 100 -8.20 -14.83 8.12
CA ARG A 100 -8.57 -16.11 7.52
C ARG A 100 -7.36 -16.83 6.94
N ILE A 101 -6.51 -16.15 6.18
CA ILE A 101 -5.27 -16.70 5.62
C ILE A 101 -4.35 -17.20 6.74
N ASP A 102 -4.16 -16.42 7.80
CA ASP A 102 -3.31 -16.82 8.93
C ASP A 102 -3.83 -18.07 9.66
N ASN A 103 -5.15 -18.16 9.87
CA ASN A 103 -5.77 -19.36 10.44
C ASN A 103 -5.56 -20.59 9.54
N LEU A 104 -5.77 -20.47 8.23
CA LEU A 104 -5.57 -21.55 7.26
C LEU A 104 -4.09 -21.96 7.19
N TYR A 105 -3.20 -20.99 7.23
CA TYR A 105 -1.76 -21.21 7.25
C TYR A 105 -1.35 -22.03 8.47
N ARG A 106 -1.83 -21.68 9.66
CA ARG A 106 -1.60 -22.45 10.89
C ARG A 106 -2.19 -23.86 10.82
N GLN A 107 -3.41 -24.01 10.31
CA GLN A 107 -4.07 -25.32 10.16
C GLN A 107 -3.39 -26.24 9.13
N SER A 108 -2.72 -25.66 8.13
CA SER A 108 -1.95 -26.44 7.14
C SER A 108 -0.67 -27.06 7.71
N GLY A 109 -0.22 -26.63 8.91
CA GLY A 109 1.00 -27.12 9.54
C GLY A 109 2.30 -26.64 8.88
N LEU A 110 2.22 -25.84 7.80
CA LEU A 110 3.40 -25.34 7.10
C LEU A 110 4.29 -24.43 7.95
N SER A 111 3.73 -23.77 8.95
CA SER A 111 4.48 -22.89 9.86
C SER A 111 5.60 -23.62 10.59
N LEU A 112 5.46 -24.93 10.83
CA LEU A 112 6.43 -25.79 11.52
C LEU A 112 7.38 -26.52 10.56
N MET A 113 7.22 -26.33 9.25
CA MET A 113 7.99 -27.05 8.24
C MET A 113 9.27 -26.29 7.88
N HIS A 114 10.39 -26.77 8.43
CA HIS A 114 11.74 -26.33 8.04
C HIS A 114 12.15 -26.92 6.69
N TRP A 115 13.03 -26.22 5.98
CA TRP A 115 13.53 -26.64 4.67
C TRP A 115 14.10 -28.06 4.67
N ASP A 116 14.84 -28.43 5.71
CA ASP A 116 15.45 -29.77 5.87
C ASP A 116 14.43 -30.91 5.94
N LYS A 117 13.17 -30.60 6.29
CA LYS A 117 12.09 -31.58 6.36
C LYS A 117 11.28 -31.67 5.07
N VAL A 118 11.52 -30.78 4.10
CA VAL A 118 10.86 -30.81 2.80
C VAL A 118 11.39 -32.01 1.99
N PRO A 119 10.52 -32.86 1.40
CA PRO A 119 10.96 -33.98 0.57
C PRO A 119 11.81 -33.54 -0.63
N GLU A 120 12.82 -34.32 -1.01
CA GLU A 120 13.76 -33.96 -2.10
C GLU A 120 13.04 -33.63 -3.42
N ALA A 121 12.06 -34.46 -3.84
CA ALA A 121 11.28 -34.21 -5.04
C ALA A 121 10.49 -32.89 -5.01
N ALA A 122 10.10 -32.43 -3.81
CA ALA A 122 9.42 -31.15 -3.60
C ALA A 122 10.41 -29.97 -3.63
N ARG A 123 11.64 -30.17 -3.11
CA ARG A 123 12.67 -29.12 -3.08
C ARG A 123 13.01 -28.60 -4.47
N ASP A 124 13.12 -29.48 -5.45
CA ASP A 124 13.44 -29.09 -6.84
C ASP A 124 12.37 -28.18 -7.45
N ILE A 125 11.09 -28.43 -7.15
CA ILE A 125 9.98 -27.60 -7.64
C ILE A 125 10.02 -26.23 -6.95
N ILE A 126 10.21 -26.22 -5.63
CA ILE A 126 10.26 -25.01 -4.82
C ILE A 126 11.47 -24.14 -5.22
N ALA A 127 12.64 -24.74 -5.39
CA ALA A 127 13.86 -24.06 -5.81
C ALA A 127 13.68 -23.36 -7.15
N ARG A 128 13.14 -24.05 -8.16
CA ARG A 128 12.88 -23.43 -9.47
C ARG A 128 11.93 -22.24 -9.39
N LEU A 129 10.88 -22.34 -8.57
CA LEU A 129 9.93 -21.24 -8.39
C LEU A 129 10.55 -20.06 -7.66
N LEU A 130 11.25 -20.30 -6.54
CA LEU A 130 11.92 -19.26 -5.77
C LEU A 130 12.99 -18.53 -6.59
N THR A 131 13.80 -19.25 -7.38
CA THR A 131 14.78 -18.62 -8.26
C THR A 131 14.11 -17.76 -9.33
N ARG A 132 13.04 -18.27 -9.97
CA ARG A 132 12.31 -17.54 -11.02
C ARG A 132 11.58 -16.31 -10.50
N GLN A 133 11.07 -16.36 -9.27
CA GLN A 133 10.22 -15.33 -8.68
C GLN A 133 10.93 -14.45 -7.65
N TYR A 134 12.25 -14.61 -7.51
CA TYR A 134 13.01 -14.00 -6.43
C TYR A 134 12.78 -12.49 -6.35
N THR A 135 12.89 -11.82 -7.51
CA THR A 135 12.83 -10.36 -7.63
C THR A 135 11.47 -9.80 -7.19
N ASP A 136 10.39 -10.53 -7.47
CA ASP A 136 9.04 -10.12 -7.11
C ASP A 136 8.72 -10.37 -5.63
N TRP A 137 9.17 -11.51 -5.09
CA TRP A 137 8.82 -11.91 -3.73
C TRP A 137 9.75 -11.31 -2.67
N PHE A 138 11.03 -11.11 -3.00
CA PHE A 138 12.06 -10.60 -2.08
C PHE A 138 12.62 -9.24 -2.47
N GLY A 139 12.32 -8.73 -3.66
CA GLY A 139 12.93 -7.52 -4.20
C GLY A 139 14.29 -7.79 -4.86
N MET A 140 14.88 -6.73 -5.43
CA MET A 140 16.20 -6.77 -6.07
C MET A 140 17.36 -6.74 -5.08
N VAL A 141 17.11 -6.31 -3.84
CA VAL A 141 18.16 -6.15 -2.82
C VAL A 141 18.61 -7.53 -2.34
N GLY A 142 19.90 -7.82 -2.52
CA GLY A 142 20.49 -9.11 -2.15
C GLY A 142 20.23 -10.25 -3.14
N TRP A 143 19.76 -9.91 -4.35
CA TRP A 143 19.69 -10.89 -5.44
C TRP A 143 21.08 -11.42 -5.80
N SER A 144 21.15 -12.72 -6.08
CA SER A 144 22.36 -13.43 -6.49
C SER A 144 21.99 -14.47 -7.55
N ASP A 145 22.91 -14.79 -8.46
CA ASP A 145 22.71 -15.83 -9.48
C ASP A 145 22.41 -17.22 -8.87
N THR A 146 22.87 -17.47 -7.64
CA THR A 146 22.64 -18.71 -6.89
C THR A 146 22.04 -18.42 -5.51
N PRO A 147 20.74 -18.10 -5.42
CA PRO A 147 20.12 -17.79 -4.14
C PRO A 147 20.10 -19.03 -3.25
N ASP A 148 20.41 -18.85 -1.96
CA ASP A 148 20.22 -19.90 -0.96
C ASP A 148 18.72 -20.17 -0.77
N ILE A 149 18.26 -21.28 -1.34
CA ILE A 149 16.85 -21.66 -1.35
C ILE A 149 16.32 -21.95 0.06
N GLY A 150 17.15 -22.51 0.94
CA GLY A 150 16.77 -22.76 2.34
C GLY A 150 16.54 -21.43 3.06
N ALA A 151 17.48 -20.49 2.92
CA ALA A 151 17.33 -19.16 3.46
C ALA A 151 16.11 -18.41 2.86
N CYS A 152 15.83 -18.56 1.57
CA CYS A 152 14.64 -18.01 0.94
C CYS A 152 13.34 -18.59 1.52
N TRP A 153 13.29 -19.91 1.72
CA TRP A 153 12.16 -20.58 2.36
C TRP A 153 11.91 -20.06 3.78
N ASP A 154 12.97 -19.89 4.56
CA ASP A 154 12.88 -19.37 5.93
C ASP A 154 12.53 -17.88 5.98
N LYS A 155 13.01 -17.08 5.02
CA LYS A 155 12.62 -15.66 4.86
C LYS A 155 11.12 -15.49 4.65
N LEU A 156 10.44 -16.43 3.99
CA LEU A 156 8.98 -16.40 3.87
C LEU A 156 8.25 -16.59 5.22
N ASN A 157 8.96 -16.96 6.28
CA ASN A 157 8.45 -17.02 7.65
C ASN A 157 8.94 -15.86 8.54
N ALA A 158 9.74 -14.95 7.99
CA ALA A 158 10.26 -13.79 8.68
C ALA A 158 9.40 -12.57 8.33
N TYR A 159 8.40 -12.28 9.16
CA TYR A 159 7.45 -11.20 8.89
C TYR A 159 8.03 -9.84 9.31
N PRO A 160 7.87 -8.79 8.48
CA PRO A 160 8.32 -7.45 8.82
C PRO A 160 7.59 -6.93 10.06
N GLN A 161 8.35 -6.28 10.95
CA GLN A 161 7.82 -5.66 12.18
C GLN A 161 7.47 -4.18 12.00
N ALA A 162 7.81 -3.61 10.84
CA ALA A 162 7.58 -2.22 10.47
C ALA A 162 7.26 -2.16 8.98
N ALA A 163 6.38 -1.22 8.60
CA ALA A 163 6.00 -0.95 7.23
C ALA A 163 6.99 -0.01 6.54
N GLN A 164 6.81 0.22 5.24
CA GLN A 164 7.45 1.35 4.59
C GLN A 164 6.75 2.66 5.02
N PRO A 165 7.46 3.79 5.04
CA PRO A 165 6.84 5.11 5.23
C PRO A 165 5.71 5.33 4.23
N CYS A 166 4.55 5.79 4.73
CA CYS A 166 3.35 6.02 3.93
C CYS A 166 2.95 4.79 3.09
N ASP A 167 2.91 3.60 3.69
CA ASP A 167 2.51 2.36 3.01
C ASP A 167 1.01 2.39 2.65
N MET A 168 0.70 2.59 1.37
CA MET A 168 -0.67 2.84 0.93
C MET A 168 -1.49 1.56 0.79
N LEU A 169 -0.85 0.39 0.82
CA LEU A 169 -1.54 -0.91 0.88
C LEU A 169 -2.25 -1.11 2.22
N MET A 170 -1.85 -0.35 3.25
CA MET A 170 -2.54 -0.32 4.55
C MET A 170 -3.79 0.55 4.53
N ILE A 171 -3.91 1.46 3.56
CA ILE A 171 -5.05 2.35 3.40
C ILE A 171 -6.12 1.67 2.52
N MET A 172 -5.75 1.30 1.30
CA MET A 172 -6.58 0.49 0.41
C MET A 172 -5.92 -0.85 0.16
N SER A 173 -6.65 -1.95 0.39
CA SER A 173 -6.07 -3.29 0.34
C SER A 173 -5.67 -3.72 -1.07
N THR A 174 -4.52 -4.38 -1.18
CA THR A 174 -4.14 -5.16 -2.37
C THR A 174 -4.87 -6.51 -2.46
N ASN A 175 -4.68 -7.26 -3.54
CA ASN A 175 -5.35 -8.54 -3.80
C ASN A 175 -4.39 -9.74 -3.77
N LEU A 176 -4.87 -10.87 -3.23
CA LEU A 176 -4.06 -12.04 -2.93
C LEU A 176 -3.32 -12.63 -4.15
N ALA A 177 -4.03 -12.92 -5.25
CA ALA A 177 -3.41 -13.54 -6.42
C ALA A 177 -2.48 -12.56 -7.13
N THR A 178 -2.85 -11.27 -7.15
CA THR A 178 -2.00 -10.19 -7.69
C THR A 178 -0.65 -10.13 -6.96
N GLU A 179 -0.64 -10.16 -5.63
CA GLU A 179 0.60 -10.17 -4.83
C GLU A 179 1.47 -11.41 -5.09
N ILE A 180 0.86 -12.59 -5.26
CA ILE A 180 1.61 -13.81 -5.59
C ILE A 180 2.20 -13.74 -7.01
N ASN A 181 1.47 -13.13 -7.94
CA ASN A 181 1.88 -12.98 -9.33
C ASN A 181 3.08 -12.03 -9.49
N GLY A 182 3.12 -10.97 -8.67
CA GLY A 182 4.09 -9.89 -8.80
C GLY A 182 4.02 -9.24 -10.19
N ASN A 183 5.17 -8.84 -10.73
CA ASN A 183 5.34 -8.32 -12.09
C ASN A 183 5.81 -9.40 -13.09
N SER A 184 6.02 -10.63 -12.64
CA SER A 184 6.61 -11.70 -13.44
C SER A 184 5.65 -12.50 -14.34
N THR A 185 4.33 -12.23 -14.27
CA THR A 185 3.26 -12.94 -14.99
C THR A 185 3.22 -14.46 -14.73
N LEU A 186 3.60 -14.90 -13.52
CA LEU A 186 3.54 -16.30 -13.09
C LEU A 186 2.14 -16.92 -13.24
N LEU A 187 1.11 -16.18 -12.84
CA LEU A 187 -0.29 -16.59 -12.85
C LEU A 187 -0.97 -16.03 -14.10
N LYS A 188 -1.27 -16.91 -15.06
CA LYS A 188 -1.85 -16.51 -16.34
C LYS A 188 -3.23 -15.86 -16.16
N GLY A 189 -3.39 -14.66 -16.72
CA GLY A 189 -4.66 -13.92 -16.69
C GLY A 189 -4.92 -13.18 -15.38
N ILE A 190 -3.99 -13.21 -14.42
CA ILE A 190 -4.02 -12.34 -13.24
C ILE A 190 -3.21 -11.08 -13.55
N ALA A 191 -3.71 -9.92 -13.12
CA ALA A 191 -3.00 -8.65 -13.26
C ALA A 191 -1.64 -8.70 -12.56
N THR A 192 -0.68 -7.97 -13.10
CA THR A 192 0.59 -7.72 -12.39
C THR A 192 0.38 -6.73 -11.26
N THR A 193 1.30 -6.71 -10.28
CA THR A 193 1.27 -5.70 -9.21
C THR A 193 1.36 -4.28 -9.78
N ALA A 194 2.19 -4.02 -10.78
CA ALA A 194 2.29 -2.69 -11.40
C ALA A 194 0.96 -2.23 -12.04
N GLN A 195 0.30 -3.12 -12.78
CA GLN A 195 -1.01 -2.83 -13.39
C GLN A 195 -2.07 -2.55 -12.32
N PHE A 196 -2.19 -3.45 -11.33
CA PHE A 196 -3.16 -3.30 -10.27
C PHE A 196 -2.90 -2.04 -9.45
N TYR A 197 -1.65 -1.73 -9.14
CA TYR A 197 -1.32 -0.54 -8.37
C TYR A 197 -1.58 0.76 -9.14
N GLY A 198 -1.26 0.78 -10.45
CA GLY A 198 -1.59 1.90 -11.32
C GLY A 198 -3.10 2.17 -11.36
N GLU A 199 -3.93 1.13 -11.41
CA GLU A 199 -5.39 1.26 -11.39
C GLU A 199 -5.94 1.64 -10.00
N GLN A 200 -5.43 1.02 -8.93
CA GLN A 200 -5.97 1.16 -7.58
C GLN A 200 -5.50 2.43 -6.86
N TYR A 201 -4.22 2.79 -7.02
CA TYR A 201 -3.57 3.87 -6.26
C TYR A 201 -3.13 5.04 -7.15
N GLY A 202 -3.29 4.93 -8.47
CA GLY A 202 -2.79 5.91 -9.44
C GLY A 202 -1.28 5.86 -9.69
N MET A 203 -0.56 4.88 -9.10
CA MET A 203 0.89 4.77 -9.26
C MET A 203 1.40 3.34 -9.03
N GLU A 204 2.51 3.01 -9.69
CA GLU A 204 3.09 1.66 -9.64
C GLU A 204 3.86 1.35 -8.34
N TRP A 205 4.18 2.37 -7.53
CA TRP A 205 4.92 2.23 -6.28
C TRP A 205 4.15 2.92 -5.15
N PRO A 206 3.22 2.22 -4.50
CA PRO A 206 2.30 2.77 -3.50
C PRO A 206 2.95 3.02 -2.13
N PHE A 207 4.09 3.72 -2.12
CA PHE A 207 4.88 4.06 -0.93
C PHE A 207 5.38 5.51 -1.01
N GLY A 208 5.61 6.14 0.14
CA GLY A 208 6.25 7.45 0.20
C GLY A 208 7.77 7.35 0.08
N HIS A 209 8.36 8.10 -0.87
CA HIS A 209 9.82 8.26 -0.95
C HIS A 209 10.25 9.60 -0.35
N HIS A 210 11.46 9.67 0.20
CA HIS A 210 12.01 10.88 0.84
C HIS A 210 11.06 11.55 1.84
N VAL A 211 10.33 10.74 2.61
CA VAL A 211 9.29 11.22 3.53
C VAL A 211 9.88 12.16 4.58
N ARG A 212 9.23 13.32 4.74
CA ARG A 212 9.49 14.30 5.79
C ARG A 212 8.17 14.72 6.40
N TRP A 213 8.14 14.98 7.69
CA TRP A 213 6.94 15.45 8.35
C TRP A 213 7.26 16.47 9.44
N GLU A 214 6.27 17.28 9.77
CA GLU A 214 6.35 18.31 10.81
C GLU A 214 5.02 18.38 11.56
N ARG A 215 5.09 18.30 12.89
CA ARG A 215 3.94 18.50 13.79
C ARG A 215 3.96 19.94 14.31
N ARG A 216 3.21 20.84 13.66
CA ARG A 216 3.19 22.27 14.05
C ARG A 216 2.43 22.52 15.35
N ASN A 217 1.34 21.79 15.55
CA ASN A 217 0.53 21.83 16.76
C ASN A 217 -0.26 20.51 16.89
N VAL A 218 -1.03 20.40 17.97
CA VAL A 218 -1.75 19.17 18.34
C VAL A 218 -2.80 18.73 17.31
N SER A 219 -3.29 19.65 16.47
CA SER A 219 -4.34 19.40 15.48
C SER A 219 -3.87 19.56 14.04
N SER A 220 -2.55 19.60 13.80
CA SER A 220 -1.99 19.82 12.46
C SER A 220 -0.73 18.99 12.22
N LEU A 221 -0.66 18.35 11.05
CA LEU A 221 0.47 17.58 10.58
C LEU A 221 0.78 17.99 9.14
N THR A 222 2.03 18.31 8.85
CA THR A 222 2.50 18.52 7.47
C THR A 222 3.34 17.32 7.07
N VAL A 223 3.04 16.70 5.92
CA VAL A 223 3.81 15.58 5.37
C VAL A 223 4.27 15.93 3.97
N ARG A 224 5.50 15.59 3.62
CA ARG A 224 6.04 15.72 2.26
C ARG A 224 6.67 14.41 1.85
N PHE A 225 6.39 13.95 0.64
CA PHE A 225 6.98 12.74 0.08
C PHE A 225 6.99 12.82 -1.44
N ASP A 226 7.89 12.06 -2.06
CA ASP A 226 7.96 11.91 -3.50
C ASP A 226 7.25 10.62 -3.93
N SER A 227 6.54 10.68 -5.05
CA SER A 227 5.98 9.53 -5.77
C SER A 227 6.52 9.51 -7.20
N PRO A 228 6.71 8.33 -7.81
CA PRO A 228 7.21 8.27 -9.18
C PRO A 228 6.11 8.66 -10.18
N TRP A 229 6.44 9.56 -11.10
CA TRP A 229 5.63 10.02 -12.24
C TRP A 229 4.33 10.78 -11.94
N ALA A 230 3.55 10.38 -10.94
CA ALA A 230 2.23 10.94 -10.68
C ALA A 230 1.95 11.02 -9.16
N PRO A 231 1.07 11.93 -8.71
CA PRO A 231 0.55 11.91 -7.35
C PRO A 231 -0.32 10.66 -7.12
N PRO A 232 -0.59 10.30 -5.85
CA PRO A 232 -1.62 9.31 -5.53
C PRO A 232 -2.99 9.66 -6.13
N SER A 233 -3.80 8.65 -6.41
CA SER A 233 -5.17 8.84 -6.94
C SER A 233 -6.07 9.58 -5.94
N ALA A 234 -7.10 10.24 -6.47
CA ALA A 234 -8.07 10.96 -5.65
C ALA A 234 -8.85 10.01 -4.73
N GLU A 235 -9.16 8.80 -5.20
CA GLU A 235 -9.82 7.77 -4.41
C GLU A 235 -8.97 7.37 -3.20
N LEU A 236 -7.66 7.19 -3.39
CA LEU A 236 -6.74 6.88 -2.30
C LEU A 236 -6.63 8.03 -1.29
N MET A 237 -6.57 9.27 -1.77
CA MET A 237 -6.52 10.44 -0.89
C MET A 237 -7.82 10.64 -0.11
N GLY A 238 -8.98 10.34 -0.72
CA GLY A 238 -10.26 10.27 -0.05
C GLY A 238 -10.25 9.22 1.07
N GLU A 239 -9.91 7.97 0.76
CA GLU A 239 -9.83 6.88 1.74
C GLU A 239 -8.83 7.19 2.87
N LEU A 240 -7.71 7.84 2.56
CA LEU A 240 -6.75 8.30 3.56
C LEU A 240 -7.38 9.30 4.55
N SER A 241 -8.11 10.29 4.03
CA SER A 241 -8.80 11.29 4.86
C SER A 241 -9.90 10.68 5.73
N ALA A 242 -10.64 9.70 5.20
CA ALA A 242 -11.67 8.96 5.91
C ALA A 242 -11.08 8.08 7.01
N MET A 243 -10.04 7.29 6.70
CA MET A 243 -9.41 6.36 7.63
C MET A 243 -8.86 7.06 8.88
N PHE A 244 -8.29 8.25 8.70
CA PHE A 244 -7.72 9.05 9.77
C PHE A 244 -8.65 10.16 10.30
N ASP A 245 -9.93 10.18 9.91
CA ASP A 245 -10.94 11.15 10.40
C ASP A 245 -10.40 12.59 10.39
N CYS A 246 -9.89 13.00 9.23
CA CYS A 246 -9.16 14.25 9.04
C CYS A 246 -9.50 14.95 7.71
N GLU A 247 -9.13 16.22 7.63
CA GLU A 247 -9.06 16.98 6.38
C GLU A 247 -7.62 16.93 5.87
N ILE A 248 -7.45 16.67 4.57
CA ILE A 248 -6.18 16.61 3.86
C ILE A 248 -6.19 17.61 2.72
N ARG A 249 -5.31 18.59 2.81
CA ARG A 249 -5.03 19.54 1.74
C ARG A 249 -3.77 19.06 1.02
N HIS A 250 -3.91 18.64 -0.22
CA HIS A 250 -2.86 17.98 -1.00
C HIS A 250 -2.41 18.90 -2.12
N TRP A 251 -1.14 19.30 -2.08
CA TRP A 251 -0.46 19.93 -3.20
C TRP A 251 0.50 18.94 -3.83
N TYR A 252 0.55 18.91 -5.15
CA TYR A 252 1.51 18.10 -5.88
C TYR A 252 2.09 18.89 -7.04
N SER A 253 3.35 18.61 -7.35
CA SER A 253 4.05 19.20 -8.49
C SER A 253 5.25 18.36 -8.90
N GLU A 254 5.53 18.30 -10.19
CA GLU A 254 6.77 17.76 -10.73
C GLU A 254 7.79 18.88 -11.04
N ALA A 255 9.07 18.50 -11.20
CA ALA A 255 10.14 19.47 -11.47
C ALA A 255 10.04 20.17 -12.83
N SER A 256 9.50 19.52 -13.85
CA SER A 256 9.26 20.09 -15.19
C SER A 256 8.07 21.05 -15.21
N GLY A 257 7.19 20.98 -14.20
CA GLY A 257 6.06 21.87 -14.00
C GLY A 257 4.86 21.62 -14.92
N GLN A 258 4.84 20.54 -15.70
CA GLN A 258 3.66 20.19 -16.53
C GLN A 258 2.54 19.64 -15.67
N LEU A 259 2.89 18.92 -14.60
CA LEU A 259 1.99 18.44 -13.57
C LEU A 259 2.11 19.29 -12.30
N LYS A 260 1.04 20.01 -11.97
CA LYS A 260 0.86 20.69 -10.68
C LYS A 260 -0.62 20.81 -10.34
N GLY A 261 -0.95 20.71 -9.07
CA GLY A 261 -2.33 20.79 -8.62
C GLY A 261 -2.49 20.95 -7.12
N TYR A 262 -3.75 21.11 -6.75
CA TYR A 262 -4.22 21.17 -5.39
C TYR A 262 -5.56 20.46 -5.34
N ASP A 263 -5.72 19.58 -4.35
CA ASP A 263 -6.98 18.92 -4.04
C ASP A 263 -7.19 18.91 -2.52
N CYS A 264 -8.44 18.94 -2.09
CA CYS A 264 -8.82 18.94 -0.68
C CYS A 264 -9.81 17.81 -0.42
N TYR A 265 -9.51 17.00 0.60
CA TYR A 265 -10.32 15.85 0.99
C TYR A 265 -10.71 15.99 2.45
N ASP A 266 -11.97 15.77 2.78
CA ASP A 266 -12.46 15.82 4.17
C ASP A 266 -13.29 14.58 4.46
N GLN A 267 -12.77 13.72 5.35
CA GLN A 267 -13.43 12.50 5.82
C GLN A 267 -13.96 11.58 4.71
N GLY A 268 -13.24 11.47 3.58
CA GLY A 268 -13.60 10.64 2.43
C GLY A 268 -14.14 11.42 1.23
N GLU A 269 -14.59 12.65 1.43
CA GLU A 269 -15.21 13.45 0.38
C GLU A 269 -14.18 14.37 -0.28
N HIS A 270 -14.20 14.44 -1.62
CA HIS A 270 -13.42 15.42 -2.36
C HIS A 270 -14.16 16.76 -2.35
N VAL A 271 -13.66 17.74 -1.59
CA VAL A 271 -14.36 19.00 -1.31
C VAL A 271 -13.98 20.17 -2.21
N ASP A 272 -12.74 20.21 -2.72
CA ASP A 272 -12.24 21.31 -3.57
C ASP A 272 -11.03 20.87 -4.39
N SER A 273 -10.86 21.48 -5.57
CA SER A 273 -9.69 21.29 -6.44
C SER A 273 -9.26 22.63 -7.06
N GLY A 274 -7.96 22.83 -7.26
CA GLY A 274 -7.44 24.11 -7.72
C GLY A 274 -6.11 24.03 -8.47
N HIS A 275 -5.81 25.09 -9.22
CA HIS A 275 -4.56 25.20 -9.97
C HIS A 275 -3.39 25.67 -9.10
N GLY A 276 -2.93 24.81 -8.18
CA GLY A 276 -1.57 24.78 -7.64
C GLY A 276 -0.92 26.13 -7.26
N GLN A 277 -1.64 27.04 -6.61
CA GLN A 277 -1.00 28.17 -5.93
C GLN A 277 -0.45 27.66 -4.59
N SER A 278 0.87 27.73 -4.44
CA SER A 278 1.58 27.27 -3.26
C SER A 278 1.17 28.06 -2.01
N GLY A 279 0.48 27.41 -1.07
CA GLY A 279 0.63 27.53 0.39
C GLY A 279 0.71 28.92 1.06
N ARG A 280 0.37 30.03 0.40
CA ARG A 280 0.27 31.37 0.97
C ARG A 280 -0.70 32.21 0.15
N GLU A 281 -1.99 32.05 0.39
CA GLU A 281 -2.93 33.17 0.49
C GLU A 281 -4.34 32.66 0.80
N ASN A 282 -5.12 33.51 1.46
CA ASN A 282 -6.50 33.32 1.90
C ASN A 282 -6.72 32.42 3.11
N ARG A 283 -6.15 32.82 4.26
CA ARG A 283 -6.99 32.80 5.47
C ARG A 283 -7.99 33.96 5.32
N PRO A 284 -9.32 33.75 5.35
CA PRO A 284 -10.22 34.86 5.60
C PRO A 284 -9.89 35.37 7.01
N ALA A 285 -9.29 36.56 7.08
CA ALA A 285 -9.21 37.27 8.34
C ALA A 285 -10.64 37.60 8.76
N LEU A 286 -11.16 36.90 9.76
CA LEU A 286 -12.37 37.32 10.47
C LEU A 286 -12.06 38.65 11.14
N TYR A 287 -12.36 39.75 10.47
CA TYR A 287 -12.43 41.05 11.13
C TYR A 287 -13.64 41.03 12.04
N LEU A 288 -13.39 40.92 13.35
CA LEU A 288 -14.39 41.27 14.35
C LEU A 288 -14.74 42.74 14.13
N VAL A 289 -15.90 43.00 13.51
CA VAL A 289 -16.50 44.33 13.52
C VAL A 289 -17.02 44.56 14.92
N THR A 290 -16.15 45.05 15.81
CA THR A 290 -16.59 45.72 17.02
C THR A 290 -17.21 47.04 16.58
N GLY A 291 -18.54 47.08 16.59
CA GLY A 291 -19.28 48.29 16.29
C GLY A 291 -19.04 49.33 17.39
N GLU A 292 -18.20 50.32 17.11
CA GLU A 292 -18.16 51.57 17.85
C GLU A 292 -17.69 52.70 16.91
N GLN A 293 -18.65 53.56 16.54
CA GLN A 293 -18.55 55.00 16.23
C GLN A 293 -17.67 55.43 15.04
N ALA A 294 -18.26 55.83 13.91
CA ALA A 294 -18.86 57.14 13.63
C ALA A 294 -17.84 58.26 13.35
N GLU A 295 -18.08 58.94 12.22
CA GLU A 295 -17.59 60.28 11.85
C GLU A 295 -16.09 60.44 11.55
N THR A 296 -15.75 60.46 10.26
CA THR A 296 -15.51 61.73 9.55
C THR A 296 -15.22 61.46 8.07
N ALA A 297 -16.25 61.63 7.24
CA ALA A 297 -16.03 62.00 5.86
C ALA A 297 -15.73 63.50 5.86
N LEU A 298 -14.51 63.92 5.48
CA LEU A 298 -14.26 65.23 4.88
C LEU A 298 -12.83 65.34 4.32
N ALA A 299 -12.80 65.90 3.11
CA ALA A 299 -11.73 66.68 2.48
C ALA A 299 -10.47 65.95 1.95
N LEU A 300 -10.56 65.57 0.67
CA LEU A 300 -9.41 65.72 -0.24
C LEU A 300 -9.32 67.19 -0.66
N PRO A 301 -8.18 67.85 -0.46
CA PRO A 301 -7.53 68.45 -1.62
C PRO A 301 -5.99 68.37 -1.54
N ALA A 302 -5.35 68.10 -2.68
CA ALA A 302 -4.05 68.69 -2.99
C ALA A 302 -3.76 68.56 -4.49
N ILE A 303 -3.86 69.71 -5.18
CA ILE A 303 -3.26 69.94 -6.48
C ILE A 303 -1.84 70.51 -6.26
N ALA A 304 -0.90 69.96 -7.04
CA ALA A 304 0.31 70.57 -7.62
C ALA A 304 1.65 70.73 -6.87
N VAL A 305 2.65 70.05 -7.46
CA VAL A 305 3.89 70.54 -8.13
C VAL A 305 4.91 71.43 -7.40
N GLY A 306 6.18 71.03 -7.51
CA GLY A 306 7.41 71.86 -7.51
C GLY A 306 8.60 70.99 -7.10
N GLN A 307 9.60 70.67 -7.93
CA GLN A 307 10.72 71.55 -8.36
C GLN A 307 11.21 72.50 -7.27
#